data_AF-A0A661WFI1-F1
#
_entry.id   AF-A0A661WFI1-F1
#
_cell.length_a   1.000
_cell.length_b   1.000
_cell.length_c   1.000
_cell.angle_alpha   90.00
_cell.angle_beta   90.00
_cell.angle_gamma   90.00
#
_symmetry.space_group_name_H-M   'P 1'
#
loop_
_entity.id
_entity.type
_entity.pdbx_description
1 polymer ?
#
loop_
_entity_poly.entity_id
_entity_poly.type
_entity_poly.pdbx_seq_one_letter_code
_entity_poly.pdbx_strand_id
1 'polypeptide(L)'
;MSKEYKPLRFIGSPIEVQFDKEPLHKKRPPCPDRFIWDEKLFHVEDKVGEWHDYSRSGHMTHNMRPANMSKALRRGSWGVGRFYFRVQTVNGQIFDLYYDRAPKDASDRVGSWYLYREMKKTEDG
;
A
#
# COMPACT_ATOMS: atom_id res chain seq x y z
N MET A 1 -21.74 14.02 -1.71
CA MET A 1 -20.59 14.75 -1.14
C MET A 1 -19.34 13.95 -1.40
N SER A 2 -18.45 14.46 -2.25
CA SER A 2 -17.15 13.84 -2.52
C SER A 2 -16.25 14.12 -1.33
N LYS A 3 -15.84 13.10 -0.57
CA LYS A 3 -14.85 13.30 0.50
C LYS A 3 -13.50 13.58 -0.17
N GLU A 4 -13.02 14.81 -0.07
CA GLU A 4 -11.68 15.16 -0.50
C GLU A 4 -10.66 14.94 0.61
N TYR A 5 -9.43 14.59 0.22
CA TYR A 5 -8.32 14.32 1.15
C TYR A 5 -7.06 15.00 0.63
N LYS A 6 -6.41 15.78 1.50
CA LYS A 6 -5.14 16.45 1.18
C LYS A 6 -4.02 15.88 2.04
N PRO A 7 -2.81 15.65 1.48
CA PRO A 7 -1.66 15.24 2.29
C PRO A 7 -1.40 16.24 3.41
N LEU A 8 -1.30 15.74 4.65
CA LEU A 8 -0.92 16.53 5.82
C LEU A 8 0.60 16.50 6.02
N ARG A 9 1.21 15.31 5.96
CA ARG A 9 2.67 15.12 6.00
C ARG A 9 3.09 13.80 5.37
N PHE A 10 4.29 13.78 4.80
CA PHE A 10 4.93 12.55 4.31
C PHE A 10 5.74 11.89 5.43
N ILE A 11 5.72 10.56 5.46
CA ILE A 11 6.34 9.75 6.52
C ILE A 11 7.35 8.78 5.91
N GLY A 12 6.88 7.86 5.05
CA GLY A 12 7.74 6.91 4.35
C GLY A 12 8.46 5.90 5.26
N SER A 13 7.86 5.53 6.39
CA SER A 13 8.48 4.65 7.39
C SER A 13 7.96 3.21 7.28
N PRO A 14 8.80 2.20 7.55
CA PRO A 14 8.31 0.83 7.70
C PRO A 14 7.37 0.74 8.89
N ILE A 15 6.38 -0.16 8.79
CA ILE A 15 5.42 -0.42 9.86
C ILE A 15 5.20 -1.92 10.00
N GLU A 16 4.82 -2.33 11.20
CA GLU A 16 4.28 -3.66 11.45
C GLU A 16 2.76 -3.60 11.31
N VAL A 17 2.15 -4.65 10.76
CA VAL A 17 0.70 -4.75 10.62
C VAL A 17 0.18 -6.00 11.32
N GLN A 18 -1.04 -5.94 11.82
CA GLN A 18 -1.73 -7.08 12.40
C GLN A 18 -3.10 -7.23 11.76
N PHE A 19 -3.54 -8.49 11.66
CA PHE A 19 -4.84 -8.86 11.15
C PHE A 19 -5.61 -9.62 12.24
N ASP A 20 -6.89 -9.32 12.43
CA ASP A 20 -7.78 -10.04 13.34
C ASP A 20 -8.13 -11.43 12.79
N LYS A 21 -8.12 -11.58 11.47
CA LYS A 21 -8.25 -12.86 10.77
C LYS A 21 -7.04 -13.10 9.90
N GLU A 22 -6.42 -14.28 10.01
CA GLU A 22 -5.26 -14.61 9.18
C GLU A 22 -5.60 -14.46 7.67
N PRO A 23 -4.79 -13.70 6.92
CA PRO A 23 -5.07 -13.45 5.52
C PRO A 23 -4.89 -14.72 4.69
N LEU A 24 -5.95 -15.14 4.00
CA LEU A 24 -5.96 -16.32 3.12
C LEU A 24 -4.92 -16.25 1.98
N HIS A 25 -4.53 -15.04 1.56
CA HIS A 25 -3.58 -14.82 0.45
C HIS A 25 -2.42 -13.89 0.84
N LYS A 26 -1.29 -14.47 1.24
CA LYS A 26 -0.08 -13.71 1.66
C LYS A 26 0.49 -12.74 0.61
N LYS A 27 0.26 -12.97 -0.69
CA LYS A 27 0.80 -12.14 -1.78
C LYS A 27 -0.13 -10.99 -2.23
N ARG A 28 -1.35 -10.95 -1.70
CA ARG A 28 -2.31 -9.88 -1.91
C ARG A 28 -3.01 -9.64 -0.57
N PRO A 29 -2.30 -9.02 0.38
CA PRO A 29 -2.83 -8.90 1.72
C PRO A 29 -4.06 -7.98 1.71
N PRO A 30 -5.04 -8.23 2.59
CA PRO A 30 -6.15 -7.31 2.79
C PRO A 30 -5.66 -6.02 3.45
N CYS A 31 -6.56 -5.04 3.60
CA CYS A 31 -6.32 -3.91 4.48
C CYS A 31 -6.04 -4.44 5.90
N PRO A 32 -5.00 -3.94 6.59
CA PRO A 32 -4.72 -4.36 7.96
C PRO A 32 -5.78 -3.83 8.92
N ASP A 33 -6.01 -4.58 10.00
CA ASP A 33 -6.90 -4.17 11.10
C ASP A 33 -6.16 -3.24 12.08
N ARG A 34 -4.84 -3.43 12.22
CA ARG A 34 -3.97 -2.59 13.03
C ARG A 34 -2.61 -2.40 12.39
N PHE A 35 -1.94 -1.29 12.71
CA PHE A 35 -0.54 -1.09 12.41
C PHE A 35 0.21 -0.43 13.55
N ILE A 36 1.50 -0.72 13.66
CA ILE A 36 2.41 -0.14 14.65
C ILE A 36 3.38 0.78 13.92
N TRP A 37 3.42 2.04 14.35
CA TRP A 37 4.34 3.05 13.85
C TRP A 37 4.88 3.85 15.03
N ASP A 38 6.20 4.02 15.12
CA ASP A 38 6.84 4.78 16.21
C ASP A 38 6.43 4.26 17.60
N GLU A 39 6.45 2.93 17.77
CA GLU A 39 6.01 2.20 18.99
C GLU A 39 4.54 2.43 19.39
N LYS A 40 3.76 3.13 18.56
CA LYS A 40 2.34 3.41 18.79
C LYS A 40 1.48 2.49 17.96
N LEU A 41 0.47 1.92 18.61
CA LEU A 41 -0.53 1.08 17.98
C LEU A 41 -1.68 1.93 17.44
N PHE A 42 -2.00 1.76 16.15
CA PHE A 42 -3.12 2.40 15.48
C PHE A 42 -4.12 1.35 15.05
N HIS A 43 -5.37 1.50 15.51
CA HIS A 43 -6.49 0.65 15.09
C HIS A 43 -7.16 1.26 13.86
N VAL A 44 -7.31 0.46 12.81
CA VAL A 44 -8.06 0.83 11.60
C VAL A 44 -9.54 0.67 11.89
N GLU A 45 -10.27 1.77 11.78
CA GLU A 45 -11.73 1.81 11.89
C GLU A 45 -12.38 1.51 10.54
N ASP A 46 -11.90 2.16 9.48
CA ASP A 46 -12.49 2.02 8.16
C ASP A 46 -11.44 2.09 7.02
N LYS A 47 -11.69 1.34 5.95
CA LYS A 47 -10.92 1.41 4.72
C LYS A 47 -11.57 2.39 3.75
N VAL A 48 -11.09 3.61 3.79
CA VAL A 48 -11.56 4.74 2.96
C VAL A 48 -11.27 4.53 1.47
N GLY A 49 -10.17 3.83 1.14
CA GLY A 49 -9.82 3.58 -0.26
C GLY A 49 -8.75 2.52 -0.44
N GLU A 50 -8.69 1.95 -1.64
CA GLU A 50 -7.71 0.94 -2.02
C GLU A 50 -7.34 1.13 -3.50
N TRP A 51 -6.05 1.13 -3.81
CA TRP A 51 -5.57 1.20 -5.19
C TRP A 51 -4.26 0.44 -5.35
N HIS A 52 -3.90 0.15 -6.59
CA HIS A 52 -2.77 -0.70 -6.92
C HIS A 52 -1.90 0.00 -7.94
N ASP A 53 -0.61 0.10 -7.66
CA ASP A 53 0.36 0.58 -8.64
C ASP A 53 1.13 -0.62 -9.22
N TYR A 54 0.95 -0.83 -10.53
CA TYR A 54 1.66 -1.85 -11.31
C TYR A 54 2.88 -1.26 -12.04
N SER A 55 3.25 -0.01 -11.77
CA SER A 55 4.39 0.65 -12.41
C SER A 55 5.70 -0.04 -12.02
N ARG A 56 6.58 -0.21 -13.02
CA ARG A 56 7.96 -0.69 -12.82
C ARG A 56 8.85 0.53 -12.57
N SER A 57 9.61 0.55 -11.48
CA SER A 57 10.71 1.49 -11.29
C SER A 57 12.03 0.71 -11.25
N GLY A 58 12.89 0.92 -12.24
CA GLY A 58 14.20 0.26 -12.35
C GLY A 58 14.73 0.14 -13.80
N HIS A 59 16.07 0.06 -13.92
CA HIS A 59 16.98 0.12 -15.08
C HIS A 59 16.65 -0.66 -16.38
N MET A 60 15.45 -1.26 -16.51
CA MET A 60 14.98 -1.97 -17.71
C MET A 60 14.15 -1.11 -18.68
N THR A 61 14.25 0.23 -18.60
CA THR A 61 13.70 1.12 -19.62
C THR A 61 14.33 0.90 -21.01
N HIS A 62 15.51 0.26 -21.06
CA HIS A 62 16.25 0.01 -22.30
C HIS A 62 15.94 -1.32 -23.02
N ASN A 63 15.07 -2.19 -22.47
CA ASN A 63 14.77 -3.49 -23.12
C ASN A 63 13.26 -3.72 -23.32
N MET A 64 12.57 -2.68 -23.80
CA MET A 64 11.13 -2.65 -24.05
C MET A 64 10.83 -2.96 -25.53
N ARG A 65 10.78 -4.24 -25.90
CA ARG A 65 10.16 -4.64 -27.19
C ARG A 65 8.63 -4.63 -27.06
N PRO A 66 7.87 -4.04 -28.01
CA PRO A 66 6.42 -3.80 -27.89
C PRO A 66 5.56 -5.04 -27.60
N ALA A 67 5.98 -6.21 -28.10
CA ALA A 67 5.23 -7.45 -28.01
C ALA A 67 5.02 -7.98 -26.57
N ASN A 68 5.83 -7.54 -25.61
CA ASN A 68 5.75 -7.96 -24.21
C ASN A 68 4.89 -7.04 -23.33
N MET A 69 4.57 -5.81 -23.78
CA MET A 69 3.77 -4.86 -23.01
C MET A 69 2.31 -5.31 -22.88
N SER A 70 1.68 -5.72 -23.99
CA SER A 70 0.26 -6.10 -23.99
C SER A 70 -0.03 -7.39 -23.20
N LYS A 71 0.95 -8.29 -23.08
CA LYS A 71 0.83 -9.52 -22.27
C LYS A 71 1.00 -9.24 -20.77
N ALA A 72 1.90 -8.33 -20.40
CA ALA A 72 2.12 -7.94 -19.01
C ALA A 72 0.99 -7.08 -18.45
N LEU A 73 0.43 -6.18 -19.26
CA LEU A 73 -0.74 -5.37 -18.91
C LEU A 73 -1.98 -6.24 -18.64
N ARG A 74 -2.12 -7.36 -19.37
CA ARG A 74 -3.24 -8.31 -19.21
C ARG A 74 -3.06 -9.34 -18.09
N ARG A 75 -1.82 -9.70 -17.70
CA ARG A 75 -1.56 -10.79 -16.73
C ARG A 75 -1.03 -10.34 -15.37
N GLY A 76 -0.60 -9.08 -15.23
CA GLY A 76 0.19 -8.63 -14.08
C GLY A 76 1.57 -9.27 -14.11
N SER A 77 2.63 -8.46 -14.06
CA SER A 77 3.99 -8.99 -13.97
C SER A 77 4.20 -9.77 -12.69
N TRP A 78 4.82 -10.95 -12.81
CA TRP A 78 5.25 -11.76 -11.67
C TRP A 78 6.19 -10.96 -10.76
N GLY A 79 5.68 -10.48 -9.63
CA GLY A 79 6.50 -10.13 -8.46
C GLY A 79 6.81 -8.64 -8.19
N VAL A 80 6.31 -7.70 -8.98
CA VAL A 80 6.51 -6.25 -8.73
C VAL A 80 5.17 -5.51 -8.74
N GLY A 81 4.89 -4.72 -7.70
CA GLY A 81 3.64 -3.96 -7.56
C GLY A 81 3.34 -3.56 -6.11
N ARG A 82 2.83 -2.35 -5.92
CA ARG A 82 2.48 -1.83 -4.60
C ARG A 82 0.98 -1.81 -4.40
N PHE A 83 0.55 -2.30 -3.25
CA PHE A 83 -0.85 -2.27 -2.83
C PHE A 83 -1.01 -1.12 -1.86
N TYR A 84 -1.86 -0.16 -2.19
CA TYR A 84 -2.10 1.01 -1.37
C TYR A 84 -3.46 0.95 -0.70
N PHE A 85 -3.51 1.39 0.54
CA PHE A 85 -4.71 1.47 1.35
C PHE A 85 -4.78 2.85 1.99
N ARG A 86 -5.91 3.55 1.84
CA ARG A 86 -6.23 4.70 2.67
C ARG A 86 -7.12 4.23 3.81
N VAL A 87 -6.64 4.40 5.03
CA VAL A 87 -7.30 3.94 6.26
C VAL A 87 -7.65 5.13 7.14
N GLN A 88 -8.81 5.06 7.78
CA GLN A 88 -9.18 5.92 8.89
C GLN A 88 -8.95 5.14 10.19
N THR A 89 -8.30 5.75 11.17
CA THR A 89 -8.11 5.17 12.49
C THR A 89 -9.29 5.50 13.40
N VAL A 90 -9.43 4.75 14.49
CA VAL A 90 -10.44 5.03 15.54
C VAL A 90 -10.32 6.43 16.16
N ASN A 91 -9.13 7.04 16.06
CA ASN A 91 -8.88 8.41 16.54
C ASN A 91 -9.20 9.47 15.47
N GLY A 92 -9.78 9.09 14.33
CA GLY A 92 -10.14 9.98 13.23
C GLY A 92 -8.97 10.41 12.32
N GLN A 93 -7.76 9.87 12.54
CA GLN A 93 -6.61 10.15 11.67
C GLN A 93 -6.72 9.34 10.39
N ILE A 94 -6.20 9.88 9.29
CA ILE A 94 -6.25 9.22 7.99
C ILE A 94 -4.84 9.02 7.47
N PHE A 95 -4.53 7.80 7.05
CA PHE A 95 -3.21 7.44 6.57
C PHE A 95 -3.29 6.71 5.23
N ASP A 96 -2.32 6.96 4.37
CA ASP A 96 -2.05 6.11 3.21
C ASP A 96 -0.95 5.12 3.60
N LEU A 97 -1.27 3.82 3.54
CA LEU A 97 -0.36 2.69 3.73
C LEU A 97 -0.02 2.07 2.38
N TYR A 98 1.12 1.41 2.27
CA TYR A 98 1.34 0.48 1.17
C TYR A 98 2.11 -0.77 1.55
N TYR A 99 1.81 -1.84 0.83
CA TYR A 99 2.56 -3.09 0.86
C TYR A 99 3.38 -3.22 -0.43
N ASP A 100 4.71 -3.24 -0.27
CA ASP A 100 5.65 -3.47 -1.36
C ASP A 100 5.99 -4.96 -1.45
N ARG A 101 5.56 -5.59 -2.54
CA ARG A 101 5.78 -7.02 -2.81
C ARG A 101 7.13 -7.31 -3.47
N ALA A 102 7.90 -6.27 -3.82
CA ALA A 102 9.15 -6.46 -4.54
C ALA A 102 10.13 -7.28 -3.68
N PRO A 103 10.66 -8.40 -4.18
CA PRO A 103 11.64 -9.18 -3.44
C PRO A 103 12.89 -8.34 -3.23
N LYS A 104 13.25 -8.10 -1.97
CA LYS A 104 14.50 -7.41 -1.62
C LYS A 104 15.69 -8.36 -1.50
N ASP A 105 15.42 -9.62 -1.13
CA ASP A 105 16.42 -10.68 -1.00
C ASP A 105 15.84 -12.07 -1.33
N ALA A 106 16.69 -13.05 -1.67
CA ALA A 106 16.29 -14.41 -2.03
C ALA A 106 15.55 -15.19 -0.91
N SER A 107 15.69 -14.72 0.34
CA SER A 107 15.02 -15.27 1.53
C SER A 107 13.71 -14.55 1.86
N ASP A 108 13.51 -13.33 1.33
CA ASP A 108 12.39 -12.47 1.72
C ASP A 108 11.20 -12.65 0.78
N ARG A 109 10.41 -13.70 1.04
CA ARG A 109 9.29 -14.13 0.17
C ARG A 109 7.99 -13.36 0.43
N VAL A 110 7.97 -12.43 1.39
CA VAL A 110 6.71 -11.98 2.02
C VAL A 110 6.45 -10.47 1.95
N GLY A 111 7.31 -9.67 1.30
CA GLY A 111 7.09 -8.23 1.08
C GLY A 111 7.10 -7.40 2.37
N SER A 112 7.00 -6.07 2.27
CA SER A 112 7.10 -5.17 3.43
C SER A 112 6.03 -4.10 3.43
N TRP A 113 5.56 -3.72 4.62
CA TRP A 113 4.58 -2.66 4.83
C TRP A 113 5.22 -1.33 5.18
N TYR A 114 4.60 -0.26 4.69
CA TYR A 114 5.05 1.11 4.88
C TYR A 114 3.88 2.05 5.16
N LEU A 115 4.11 3.00 6.05
CA LEU A 115 3.28 4.18 6.24
C LEU A 115 3.79 5.28 5.31
N TYR A 116 3.01 5.63 4.29
CA TYR A 116 3.44 6.59 3.28
C TYR A 116 3.29 8.03 3.76
N ARG A 117 2.08 8.40 4.18
CA ARG A 117 1.73 9.76 4.56
C ARG A 117 0.47 9.80 5.41
N GLU A 118 0.36 10.85 6.20
CA GLU A 118 -0.88 11.25 6.87
C GLU A 118 -1.67 12.19 5.96
N MET A 119 -2.98 12.05 6.00
CA MET A 119 -3.95 12.78 5.19
C MET A 119 -4.89 13.57 6.11
N LYS A 120 -5.34 14.73 5.66
CA LYS A 120 -6.40 15.50 6.28
C LYS A 120 -7.65 15.41 5.42
N LYS A 121 -8.78 15.07 6.03
CA LYS A 121 -10.10 15.19 5.39
C LYS A 121 -10.38 16.67 5.17
N THR A 122 -10.69 17.05 3.94
CA THR A 122 -11.20 18.39 3.64
C THR A 122 -12.71 18.29 3.56
N GLU A 123 -13.40 19.00 4.44
CA GLU A 123 -14.84 19.17 4.37
C GLU A 123 -15.09 20.36 3.43
N ASP A 124 -15.82 20.12 2.34
CA ASP A 124 -16.40 21.20 1.55
C ASP A 124 -17.35 21.96 2.49
N GLY A 125 -17.01 23.21 2.80
CA GLY A 125 -17.77 24.08 3.69
C GLY A 125 -19.07 24.55 3.09
#